data_AF-A0A2S6NG97-F1
#
_entry.id   AF-A0A2S6NG97-F1
#
_cell.length_a   1.000
_cell.length_b   1.000
_cell.length_c   1.000
_cell.angle_alpha   90.00
_cell.angle_beta   90.00
_cell.angle_gamma   90.00
#
_symmetry.space_group_name_H-M   'P 1'
#
loop_
_entity.id
_entity.type
_entity.pdbx_description
1 polymer ?
#
loop_
_entity_poly.entity_id
_entity_poly.type
_entity_poly.pdbx_seq_one_letter_code
_entity_poly.pdbx_strand_id
1 'polypeptide(L)'
;MRIDPKIDCAHAPVVALGGREFFVPALSLRQARIVVPGLLKLLPRLNAIQTRIGAGDPLGAALLDKDDLDLMIDVVHAGLTRAYPDFSRDDLLDLEAGFADLAGALAVIAKQTGLFAQAETSTPGE
;
A
#
# COMPACT_ATOMS: atom_id res chain seq x y z
N MET A 1 -6.74 19.23 -1.20
CA MET A 1 -7.02 17.85 -0.77
C MET A 1 -7.92 17.88 0.45
N ARG A 2 -9.16 17.38 0.36
CA ARG A 2 -10.12 17.36 1.48
C ARG A 2 -10.25 15.93 1.99
N ILE A 3 -10.16 15.74 3.31
CA ILE A 3 -10.37 14.44 3.94
C ILE A 3 -11.89 14.15 3.99
N ASP A 4 -12.29 12.91 3.69
CA ASP A 4 -13.68 12.47 3.89
C ASP A 4 -14.05 12.55 5.38
N PRO A 5 -15.07 13.34 5.77
CA PRO A 5 -15.46 13.52 7.17
C PRO A 5 -15.90 12.23 7.87
N LYS A 6 -16.15 11.15 7.12
CA LYS A 6 -16.48 9.82 7.67
C LYS A 6 -15.25 9.01 8.10
N ILE A 7 -14.05 9.52 7.88
CA ILE A 7 -12.83 8.84 8.32
C ILE A 7 -12.50 9.20 9.75
N ASP A 8 -12.39 8.16 10.57
CA ASP A 8 -11.78 8.27 11.88
C ASP A 8 -10.25 8.37 11.73
N CYS A 9 -9.77 9.61 11.62
CA CYS A 9 -8.35 9.90 11.45
C CYS A 9 -7.54 9.58 12.72
N ALA A 10 -8.16 9.47 13.90
CA ALA A 10 -7.45 9.19 15.14
C ALA A 10 -6.91 7.75 15.19
N HIS A 11 -7.60 6.83 14.51
CA HIS A 11 -7.23 5.41 14.48
C HIS A 11 -6.78 4.93 13.09
N ALA A 12 -6.84 5.80 12.07
CA ALA A 12 -6.39 5.45 10.73
C ALA A 12 -4.86 5.36 10.67
N PRO A 13 -4.30 4.24 10.19
CA PRO A 13 -2.87 4.13 9.87
C PRO A 13 -2.41 5.23 8.91
N VAL A 14 -1.14 5.58 8.99
CA VAL A 14 -0.53 6.61 8.15
C VAL A 14 0.54 5.99 7.25
N VAL A 15 0.60 6.47 6.01
CA VAL A 15 1.70 6.22 5.07
C VAL A 15 2.42 7.52 4.77
N ALA A 16 3.74 7.43 4.58
CA ALA A 16 4.54 8.54 4.10
C ALA A 16 4.80 8.35 2.60
N LEU A 17 4.49 9.36 1.79
CA LEU A 17 4.74 9.40 0.36
C LEU A 17 5.33 10.77 -0.01
N GLY A 18 6.57 10.79 -0.53
CA GLY A 18 7.23 12.03 -0.93
C GLY A 18 7.28 13.08 0.18
N GLY A 19 7.63 12.66 1.40
CA GLY A 19 7.72 13.54 2.58
C GLY A 19 6.36 14.02 3.14
N ARG A 20 5.24 13.52 2.62
CA ARG A 20 3.88 13.87 3.07
C ARG A 20 3.19 12.66 3.71
N GLU A 21 2.39 12.94 4.73
CA GLU A 21 1.63 11.91 5.44
C GLU A 21 0.19 11.78 4.90
N PHE A 22 -0.27 10.54 4.76
CA PHE A 22 -1.60 10.20 4.26
C PHE A 22 -2.26 9.14 5.14
N PHE A 23 -3.54 9.34 5.49
CA PHE A 23 -4.35 8.37 6.21
C PHE A 23 -4.81 7.24 5.28
N VAL A 24 -4.68 6.01 5.77
CA VAL A 24 -5.10 4.78 5.11
C VAL A 24 -6.06 4.01 6.04
N PRO A 25 -7.34 4.42 6.10
CA PRO A 25 -8.35 3.73 6.90
C PRO A 25 -8.72 2.36 6.30
N ALA A 26 -9.56 1.61 7.02
CA ALA A 26 -10.13 0.36 6.52
C ALA A 26 -10.81 0.54 5.15
N LEU A 27 -10.51 -0.37 4.22
CA LEU A 27 -10.93 -0.26 2.83
C LEU A 27 -12.41 -0.60 2.68
N SER A 28 -13.11 0.14 1.82
CA SER A 28 -14.44 -0.29 1.37
C SER A 28 -14.35 -1.46 0.39
N LEU A 29 -15.44 -2.21 0.21
CA LEU A 29 -15.49 -3.28 -0.80
C LEU A 29 -15.16 -2.79 -2.22
N ARG A 30 -15.47 -1.53 -2.53
CA ARG A 30 -15.11 -0.92 -3.83
C ARG A 30 -13.60 -0.89 -4.03
N GLN A 31 -12.85 -0.51 -2.99
CA GLN A 31 -11.40 -0.41 -3.04
C GLN A 31 -10.75 -1.77 -2.90
N ALA A 32 -11.29 -2.63 -2.03
CA ALA A 32 -10.81 -4.00 -1.88
C ALA A 32 -10.82 -4.77 -3.20
N ARG A 33 -11.83 -4.55 -4.07
CA ARG A 33 -11.89 -5.16 -5.42
C ARG A 33 -10.70 -4.81 -6.33
N ILE A 34 -9.98 -3.73 -6.06
CA ILE A 34 -8.80 -3.30 -6.81
C ILE A 34 -7.53 -3.69 -6.03
N VAL A 35 -7.49 -3.34 -4.75
CA VAL A 35 -6.34 -3.52 -3.86
C VAL A 35 -6.01 -5.01 -3.69
N VAL A 36 -6.99 -5.86 -3.38
CA VAL A 36 -6.73 -7.27 -3.06
C VAL A 36 -6.13 -8.03 -4.26
N PRO A 37 -6.72 -8.01 -5.47
CA PRO A 37 -6.10 -8.69 -6.62
C PRO A 37 -4.73 -8.10 -6.99
N GLY A 38 -4.55 -6.78 -6.84
CA GLY A 38 -3.26 -6.13 -7.08
C GLY A 38 -2.18 -6.63 -6.13
N LEU A 39 -2.47 -6.68 -4.82
CA LEU A 39 -1.55 -7.21 -3.82
C LEU A 39 -1.20 -8.68 -4.06
N LEU A 40 -2.18 -9.52 -4.38
CA LEU A 40 -1.92 -10.95 -4.65
C LEU A 40 -0.99 -11.17 -5.85
N LYS A 41 -0.99 -10.27 -6.83
CA LYS A 41 -0.04 -10.29 -7.96
C LYS A 41 1.33 -9.73 -7.59
N LEU A 42 1.37 -8.64 -6.83
CA LEU A 42 2.60 -7.92 -6.48
C LEU A 42 3.44 -8.64 -5.42
N LEU A 43 2.80 -9.24 -4.40
CA LEU A 43 3.51 -9.77 -3.22
C LEU A 43 4.59 -10.81 -3.57
N PRO A 44 4.34 -11.81 -4.44
CA PRO A 44 5.40 -12.74 -4.84
C PRO A 44 6.61 -12.04 -5.45
N ARG A 45 6.38 -10.99 -6.27
CA ARG A 45 7.43 -10.22 -6.93
C ARG A 45 8.21 -9.35 -5.94
N LEU A 46 7.50 -8.63 -5.06
CA LEU A 46 8.12 -7.79 -4.03
C LEU A 46 8.97 -8.61 -3.05
N ASN A 47 8.50 -9.80 -2.65
CA ASN A 47 9.28 -10.72 -1.81
C ASN A 47 10.56 -11.21 -2.51
N ALA A 48 10.49 -11.51 -3.81
CA ALA A 48 11.65 -11.91 -4.59
C ALA A 48 12.68 -10.77 -4.70
N ILE A 49 12.23 -9.54 -4.93
CA ILE A 49 13.07 -8.34 -4.97
C ILE A 49 13.75 -8.13 -3.62
N GLN A 50 12.98 -8.15 -2.52
CA GLN A 50 13.51 -7.94 -1.17
C GLN A 50 14.55 -8.99 -0.80
N THR A 51 14.31 -10.26 -1.14
CA THR A 51 15.25 -11.36 -0.89
C THR A 51 16.58 -11.15 -1.64
N ARG A 52 16.52 -10.74 -2.91
CA ARG A 52 17.73 -10.50 -3.72
C ARG A 52 18.51 -9.28 -3.25
N ILE A 53 17.83 -8.17 -2.96
CA ILE A 53 18.47 -6.97 -2.40
C ILE A 53 19.13 -7.30 -1.07
N GLY A 54 18.45 -8.05 -0.18
CA GLY A 54 19.01 -8.49 1.10
C GLY A 54 20.21 -9.42 0.96
N ALA A 55 20.31 -10.17 -0.14
CA ALA A 55 21.46 -10.99 -0.48
C ALA A 55 22.62 -10.19 -1.14
N GLY A 56 22.49 -8.87 -1.29
CA GLY A 56 23.49 -8.01 -1.90
C GLY A 56 23.49 -8.02 -3.42
N ASP A 57 22.43 -8.49 -4.08
CA ASP A 57 22.26 -8.40 -5.53
C ASP A 57 21.68 -7.03 -5.91
N PRO A 58 22.50 -6.10 -6.47
CA PRO A 58 22.05 -4.77 -6.83
C PRO A 58 21.05 -4.77 -8.00
N LEU A 59 20.94 -5.87 -8.75
CA LEU A 59 19.97 -6.04 -9.83
C LEU A 59 18.64 -6.61 -9.33
N GLY A 60 18.47 -6.82 -8.02
CA GLY A 60 17.20 -7.27 -7.44
C GLY A 60 16.02 -6.38 -7.85
N ALA A 61 16.23 -5.06 -7.93
CA ALA A 61 15.21 -4.09 -8.36
C ALA A 61 14.87 -4.17 -9.87
N ALA A 62 15.74 -4.75 -10.71
CA ALA A 62 15.50 -4.89 -12.14
C ALA A 62 14.42 -5.93 -12.48
N LEU A 63 13.93 -6.67 -11.48
CA LEU A 63 12.78 -7.56 -11.62
C LEU A 63 11.45 -6.81 -11.72
N LEU A 64 11.42 -5.54 -11.33
CA LEU A 64 10.22 -4.72 -11.40
C LEU A 64 10.06 -4.24 -12.85
N ASP A 65 9.00 -4.71 -13.51
CA ASP A 65 8.65 -4.20 -14.83
C ASP A 65 7.75 -2.94 -14.71
N LYS A 66 7.47 -2.32 -15.86
CA LYS A 66 6.61 -1.13 -15.89
C LYS A 66 5.20 -1.44 -15.38
N ASP A 67 4.66 -2.60 -15.72
CA ASP A 67 3.29 -2.99 -15.39
C ASP A 67 3.14 -3.23 -13.87
N ASP A 68 4.18 -3.73 -13.21
CA ASP A 68 4.27 -3.83 -11.76
C ASP A 68 4.22 -2.47 -11.11
N LEU A 69 5.03 -1.52 -11.60
CA LEU A 69 5.06 -0.17 -11.03
C LEU A 69 3.70 0.52 -11.21
N ASP A 70 3.10 0.42 -12.39
CA ASP A 70 1.76 0.94 -12.65
C ASP A 70 0.70 0.29 -11.74
N LEU A 71 0.79 -1.03 -11.50
CA LEU A 71 -0.09 -1.73 -10.57
C LEU A 71 0.13 -1.30 -9.11
N MET A 72 1.38 -1.05 -8.69
CA MET A 72 1.68 -0.51 -7.36
C MET A 72 1.00 0.86 -7.18
N ILE A 73 1.12 1.73 -8.18
CA ILE A 73 0.49 3.06 -8.19
C ILE A 73 -1.03 2.93 -8.09
N ASP A 74 -1.65 2.04 -8.87
CA ASP A 74 -3.09 1.85 -8.87
C ASP A 74 -3.60 1.32 -7.52
N VAL A 75 -2.87 0.40 -6.88
CA VAL A 75 -3.21 -0.12 -5.55
C VAL A 75 -3.07 0.96 -4.48
N VAL A 76 -1.98 1.74 -4.51
CA VAL A 76 -1.76 2.84 -3.56
C VAL A 76 -2.84 3.90 -3.73
N HIS A 77 -3.11 4.34 -4.96
CA HIS A 77 -4.17 5.28 -5.29
C HIS A 77 -5.52 4.79 -4.77
N ALA A 78 -5.91 3.56 -5.09
CA ALA A 78 -7.16 2.98 -4.62
C ALA A 78 -7.26 2.96 -3.08
N GLY A 79 -6.15 2.67 -2.37
CA GLY A 79 -6.09 2.75 -0.91
C GLY A 79 -6.33 4.17 -0.38
N LEU A 80 -5.69 5.16 -0.98
CA LEU A 80 -5.79 6.57 -0.58
C LEU A 80 -7.17 7.18 -0.83
N THR A 81 -7.86 6.78 -1.91
CA THR A 81 -9.18 7.35 -2.25
C THR A 81 -10.24 7.15 -1.17
N ARG A 82 -10.01 6.27 -0.18
CA ARG A 82 -10.94 6.09 0.95
C ARG A 82 -10.97 7.31 1.85
N ALA A 83 -9.80 7.89 2.13
CA ALA A 83 -9.69 9.10 2.92
C ALA A 83 -9.70 10.36 2.07
N TYR A 84 -9.29 10.25 0.80
CA TYR A 84 -9.11 11.38 -0.09
C TYR A 84 -9.86 11.12 -1.42
N PRO A 85 -11.20 11.22 -1.44
CA PRO A 85 -12.01 10.83 -2.60
C PRO A 85 -11.71 11.67 -3.86
N ASP A 86 -11.25 12.91 -3.67
CA ASP A 86 -10.90 13.83 -4.77
C ASP A 86 -9.42 13.73 -5.17
N PHE A 87 -8.63 12.84 -4.54
CA PHE A 87 -7.21 12.65 -4.88
C PHE A 87 -7.11 11.81 -6.14
N SER A 88 -6.59 12.40 -7.21
CA SER A 88 -6.46 11.76 -8.51
C SER A 88 -5.21 10.88 -8.58
N ARG A 89 -5.13 10.05 -9.64
CA ARG A 89 -3.92 9.28 -9.92
C ARG A 89 -2.76 10.20 -10.32
N ASP A 90 -3.05 11.27 -11.03
CA ASP A 90 -2.04 12.25 -11.46
C ASP A 90 -1.47 12.98 -10.23
N ASP A 91 -2.29 13.33 -9.23
CA ASP A 91 -1.81 13.90 -7.97
C ASP A 91 -0.83 12.98 -7.22
N LEU A 92 -0.95 11.65 -7.38
CA LEU A 92 -0.02 10.67 -6.81
C LEU A 92 1.29 10.62 -7.60
N LEU A 93 1.20 10.67 -8.93
CA LEU A 93 2.37 10.66 -9.82
C LEU A 93 3.21 11.94 -9.72
N ASP A 94 2.58 13.05 -9.39
CA ASP A 94 3.25 14.34 -9.20
C ASP A 94 3.93 14.47 -7.82
N LEU A 95 3.81 13.46 -6.93
CA LEU A 95 4.56 13.44 -5.68
C LEU A 95 6.04 13.15 -5.94
N GLU A 96 6.91 13.78 -5.14
CA GLU A 96 8.34 13.41 -5.05
C GLU A 96 8.53 12.10 -4.28
N ALA A 97 7.79 11.05 -4.66
CA ALA A 97 7.79 9.74 -4.02
C ALA A 97 8.63 8.73 -4.80
N GLY A 98 9.46 7.97 -4.08
CA GLY A 98 10.27 6.90 -4.65
C GLY A 98 9.62 5.52 -4.55
N PHE A 99 10.28 4.51 -5.13
CA PHE A 99 9.86 3.11 -5.01
C PHE A 99 9.69 2.65 -3.55
N ALA A 100 10.59 3.09 -2.66
CA ALA A 100 10.53 2.73 -1.24
C ALA A 100 9.26 3.26 -0.55
N ASP A 101 8.81 4.47 -0.93
CA ASP A 101 7.59 5.07 -0.41
C ASP A 101 6.37 4.25 -0.86
N LEU A 102 6.30 3.90 -2.15
CA LEU A 102 5.23 3.06 -2.70
C LEU A 102 5.20 1.68 -2.04
N ALA A 103 6.36 1.03 -1.89
CA ALA A 103 6.47 -0.27 -1.23
C ALA A 103 6.03 -0.19 0.25
N GLY A 104 6.42 0.86 0.97
CA GLY A 104 5.99 1.13 2.34
C GLY A 104 4.48 1.35 2.44
N ALA A 105 3.91 2.15 1.53
CA ALA A 105 2.47 2.40 1.48
C ALA A 105 1.68 1.11 1.21
N LEU A 106 2.14 0.27 0.28
CA LEU A 106 1.52 -1.03 0.00
C LEU A 106 1.49 -1.93 1.24
N ALA A 107 2.56 -1.95 2.05
CA ALA A 107 2.61 -2.76 3.26
C ALA A 107 1.56 -2.32 4.29
N VAL A 108 1.30 -1.02 4.41
CA VAL A 108 0.24 -0.50 5.30
C VAL A 108 -1.14 -0.79 4.72
N ILE A 109 -1.36 -0.55 3.43
CA ILE A 109 -2.61 -0.83 2.73
C ILE A 109 -2.97 -2.32 2.80
N ALA A 110 -1.99 -3.21 2.65
CA ALA A 110 -2.20 -4.65 2.75
C ALA A 110 -2.80 -5.06 4.10
N LYS A 111 -2.34 -4.46 5.20
CA LYS A 111 -2.91 -4.71 6.54
C LYS A 111 -4.38 -4.29 6.64
N GLN A 112 -4.80 -3.28 5.86
CA GLN A 112 -6.19 -2.80 5.85
C GLN A 112 -7.15 -3.70 5.05
N THR A 113 -6.63 -4.71 4.35
CA THR A 113 -7.47 -5.65 3.58
C THR A 113 -8.02 -6.81 4.42
N GLY A 114 -7.46 -7.05 5.61
CA GLY A 114 -7.77 -8.24 6.42
C GLY A 114 -7.18 -9.56 5.88
N LEU A 115 -6.62 -9.59 4.67
CA LEU A 115 -5.96 -10.78 4.11
C LEU A 115 -4.72 -11.22 4.89
N PHE A 116 -4.05 -10.24 5.50
CA PHE A 116 -2.78 -10.41 6.20
C PHE A 116 -2.92 -10.07 7.67
N ALA A 117 -4.12 -10.28 8.24
CA ALA A 117 -4.31 -10.20 9.67
C ALA A 117 -3.19 -11.01 10.35
N GLN A 118 -2.41 -10.35 11.21
CA GLN A 118 -1.55 -11.10 12.11
C GLN A 118 -2.44 -12.13 12.78
N ALA A 119 -2.02 -13.40 12.77
CA ALA A 119 -2.60 -14.35 13.68
C ALA A 119 -2.48 -13.70 15.06
N GLU A 120 -3.60 -13.21 15.60
CA GLU A 120 -3.68 -12.93 17.02
C GLU A 120 -3.24 -14.24 17.66
N THR A 121 -2.09 -14.22 18.31
CA THR A 121 -1.74 -15.22 19.30
C THR A 121 -2.83 -15.16 20.35
N SER A 122 -3.93 -15.85 20.07
CA SER A 122 -4.92 -16.26 21.03
C SER A 122 -4.15 -17.18 21.95
N THR A 123 -3.55 -16.64 23.01
CA THR A 123 -3.12 -17.43 24.15
C THR A 123 -4.40 -18.08 24.69
N PRO A 124 -4.61 -19.39 24.50
CA PRO A 124 -5.80 -20.02 25.03
C PRO A 124 -5.55 -20.29 26.50
N GLY A 125 -6.29 -19.61 27.36
CA GLY A 125 -6.67 -20.06 28.70
C GLY A 125 -5.60 -19.97 29.80
N GLU A 126 -5.95 -19.22 30.85
CA GLU A 126 -5.65 -19.57 32.24
C GLU A 126 -6.15 -20.97 32.61
#